data_AF-A0A8H6ZEX1-F1
#
_entry.id   AF-A0A8H6ZEX1-F1
#
_cell.length_a   1.000
_cell.length_b   1.000
_cell.length_c   1.000
_cell.angle_alpha   90.00
_cell.angle_beta   90.00
_cell.angle_gamma   90.00
#
_symmetry.space_group_name_H-M   'P 1'
#
loop_
_entity.id
_entity.type
_entity.pdbx_description
1 polymer ?
#
loop_
_entity_poly.entity_id
_entity_poly.type
_entity_poly.pdbx_seq_one_letter_code
_entity_poly.pdbx_strand_id
1 'polypeptide(L)'
;MSLSDSDSGSDLAEDMIVRLADIKTVGQLFQAGVLKAAANPRYKANAAFLDRVSLFQGDITVMEVDSIVNAANRSLLGGGGSKTLNGCETGYSKITSAYKLPSKHIIHTVGPVYSRSDVEARAQQLQSCYNTSLDLAVQHNLKHIAFPSVSTGIYGYPIEDATHIALDVARRFCESDAGDKLDRIIFVVWSNKDKEVYETLIPEYFPEKDAEEIASSHDSTVDKPEVEAAAPEVPAASEEAPPAPDANTDVKPS
;
A
#
# COMPACT_ATOMS: atom_id res chain seq x y z
N MET A 1 21.38 -34.54 -44.16
CA MET A 1 20.33 -34.74 -43.14
C MET A 1 20.51 -33.64 -42.11
N SER A 2 19.70 -32.60 -42.22
CA SER A 2 19.60 -31.50 -41.27
C SER A 2 18.87 -32.00 -40.04
N LEU A 3 19.58 -32.14 -38.92
CA LEU A 3 18.98 -32.36 -37.62
C LEU A 3 18.56 -30.98 -37.10
N SER A 4 17.27 -30.72 -37.16
CA SER A 4 16.63 -29.64 -36.42
C SER A 4 16.57 -30.04 -34.95
N ASP A 5 17.42 -29.43 -34.13
CA ASP A 5 17.25 -29.46 -32.68
C ASP A 5 16.01 -28.63 -32.34
N SER A 6 14.93 -29.33 -31.99
CA SER A 6 13.74 -28.73 -31.40
C SER A 6 14.05 -28.37 -29.95
N ASP A 7 14.38 -27.11 -29.72
CA ASP A 7 14.39 -26.49 -28.40
C ASP A 7 12.95 -26.38 -27.89
N SER A 8 12.46 -27.43 -27.23
CA SER A 8 11.14 -27.46 -26.61
C SER A 8 11.20 -27.19 -25.10
N GLY A 9 12.33 -26.66 -24.62
CA GLY A 9 12.58 -26.36 -23.20
C GLY A 9 12.37 -24.88 -22.83
N SER A 10 12.31 -23.97 -23.80
CA SER A 10 12.11 -22.54 -23.61
C SER A 10 10.65 -22.17 -23.32
N ASP A 11 9.71 -22.82 -23.99
CA ASP A 11 8.30 -22.37 -24.02
C ASP A 11 7.59 -22.56 -22.66
N LEU A 12 7.95 -23.60 -21.90
CA LEU A 12 7.40 -23.83 -20.56
C LEU A 12 7.92 -22.84 -19.51
N ALA A 13 9.08 -22.23 -19.74
CA ALA A 13 9.63 -21.21 -18.84
C ALA A 13 9.01 -19.84 -19.11
N GLU A 14 8.66 -19.54 -20.37
CA GLU A 14 7.98 -18.28 -20.74
C GLU A 14 6.55 -18.20 -20.19
N ASP A 15 5.82 -19.32 -20.15
CA ASP A 15 4.46 -19.38 -19.59
C ASP A 15 4.39 -19.11 -18.08
N MET A 16 5.53 -19.15 -17.38
CA MET A 16 5.62 -18.85 -15.94
C MET A 16 6.01 -17.40 -15.64
N ILE A 17 6.38 -16.60 -16.66
CA ILE A 17 6.82 -15.21 -16.47
C ILE A 17 5.62 -14.33 -16.16
N VAL A 18 5.73 -13.55 -15.09
CA VAL A 18 4.74 -12.53 -14.71
C VAL A 18 5.17 -11.20 -15.31
N ARG A 19 4.41 -10.68 -16.27
CA ARG A 19 4.70 -9.39 -16.89
C ARG A 19 4.09 -8.25 -16.09
N LEU A 20 4.70 -7.07 -16.16
CA LEU A 20 4.20 -5.88 -15.46
C LEU A 20 2.73 -5.56 -15.77
N ALA A 21 2.29 -5.80 -17.01
CA ALA A 21 0.92 -5.57 -17.44
C ALA A 21 -0.12 -6.47 -16.76
N ASP A 22 0.30 -7.65 -16.28
CA ASP A 22 -0.57 -8.62 -15.60
C ASP A 22 -0.70 -8.34 -14.10
N ILE A 23 0.07 -7.37 -13.58
CA ILE A 23 0.10 -7.01 -12.16
C ILE A 23 -0.83 -5.82 -11.92
N LYS A 24 -1.89 -6.05 -11.14
CA LYS A 24 -2.86 -5.01 -10.81
C LYS A 24 -2.23 -3.83 -10.07
N THR A 25 -2.58 -2.62 -10.46
CA THR A 25 -2.31 -1.41 -9.68
C THR A 25 -3.19 -1.37 -8.43
N VAL A 26 -2.82 -0.56 -7.44
CA VAL A 26 -3.70 -0.24 -6.30
C VAL A 26 -5.03 0.33 -6.79
N GLY A 27 -5.02 1.20 -7.80
CA GLY A 27 -6.24 1.73 -8.43
C GLY A 27 -7.15 0.63 -9.01
N GLN A 28 -6.56 -0.32 -9.73
CA GLN A 28 -7.29 -1.48 -10.26
C GLN A 28 -7.80 -2.42 -9.17
N LEU A 29 -7.10 -2.51 -8.03
CA LEU A 29 -7.56 -3.30 -6.87
C LEU A 29 -8.75 -2.64 -6.17
N PHE A 30 -8.81 -1.30 -6.08
CA PHE A 30 -10.01 -0.58 -5.64
C PHE A 30 -11.17 -0.81 -6.61
N GLN A 31 -10.95 -0.65 -7.92
CA GLN A 31 -11.99 -0.87 -8.95
C GLN A 31 -12.54 -2.30 -8.93
N ALA A 32 -11.68 -3.29 -8.67
CA ALA A 32 -12.09 -4.69 -8.53
C ALA A 32 -12.76 -5.00 -7.18
N GLY A 33 -12.86 -4.02 -6.27
CA GLY A 33 -13.44 -4.18 -4.94
C GLY A 33 -12.61 -5.04 -3.99
N VAL A 34 -11.34 -5.31 -4.31
CA VAL A 34 -10.40 -6.04 -3.45
C VAL A 34 -9.98 -5.15 -2.29
N LEU A 35 -9.56 -3.91 -2.58
CA LEU A 35 -9.30 -2.90 -1.56
C LEU A 35 -10.59 -2.17 -1.19
N LYS A 36 -10.76 -1.88 0.10
CA LYS A 36 -11.85 -1.07 0.63
C LYS A 36 -11.30 0.26 1.13
N ALA A 37 -12.10 1.32 1.10
CA ALA A 37 -11.70 2.61 1.64
C ALA A 37 -11.30 2.48 3.13
N ALA A 38 -10.19 3.11 3.52
CA ALA A 38 -9.80 3.18 4.93
C ALA A 38 -10.76 4.10 5.68
N ALA A 39 -11.14 3.71 6.91
CA ALA A 39 -11.93 4.57 7.78
C ALA A 39 -11.16 5.83 8.21
N ASN A 40 -9.84 5.69 8.44
CA ASN A 40 -8.96 6.76 8.87
C ASN A 40 -7.67 6.75 8.03
N PRO A 41 -7.67 7.33 6.81
CA PRO A 41 -6.47 7.38 6.00
C PRO A 41 -5.39 8.24 6.68
N ARG A 42 -4.13 7.81 6.59
CA ARG A 42 -2.95 8.50 7.14
C ARG A 42 -2.44 9.60 6.23
N TYR A 43 -2.75 9.49 4.94
CA TYR A 43 -2.33 10.42 3.91
C TYR A 43 -3.53 10.91 3.10
N LYS A 44 -3.39 12.05 2.42
CA LYS A 44 -4.39 12.54 1.47
C LYS A 44 -4.43 11.66 0.22
N ALA A 45 -5.59 11.59 -0.43
CA ALA A 45 -5.74 10.92 -1.70
C ALA A 45 -4.90 11.61 -2.79
N ASN A 46 -4.30 10.79 -3.65
CA ASN A 46 -3.64 11.24 -4.85
C ASN A 46 -3.77 10.14 -5.91
N ALA A 47 -4.67 10.37 -6.87
CA ALA A 47 -4.98 9.39 -7.91
C ALA A 47 -3.74 8.99 -8.72
N ALA A 48 -2.77 9.89 -8.91
CA ALA A 48 -1.55 9.59 -9.66
C ALA A 48 -0.68 8.51 -9.00
N PHE A 49 -0.80 8.31 -7.68
CA PHE A 49 -0.02 7.30 -6.96
C PHE A 49 -0.67 5.91 -7.04
N LEU A 50 -1.98 5.83 -7.29
CA LEU A 50 -2.71 4.55 -7.32
C LEU A 50 -2.24 3.64 -8.45
N ASP A 51 -1.74 4.22 -9.56
CA ASP A 51 -1.17 3.49 -10.69
C ASP A 51 0.35 3.29 -10.60
N ARG A 52 0.98 3.78 -9.53
CA ARG A 52 2.42 3.66 -9.28
C ARG A 52 2.75 2.64 -8.19
N VAL A 53 1.74 2.06 -7.56
CA VAL A 53 1.89 1.00 -6.56
C VAL A 53 1.07 -0.22 -6.95
N SER A 54 1.61 -1.41 -6.69
CA SER A 54 0.96 -2.69 -6.94
C SER A 54 1.12 -3.64 -5.75
N LEU A 55 0.16 -4.54 -5.60
CA LEU A 55 0.26 -5.70 -4.71
C LEU A 55 0.15 -6.97 -5.56
N PHE A 56 1.11 -7.87 -5.41
CA PHE A 56 1.15 -9.15 -6.11
C PHE A 56 1.39 -10.27 -5.09
N GLN A 57 0.73 -11.41 -5.29
CA GLN A 57 0.97 -12.60 -4.49
C GLN A 57 1.59 -13.69 -5.37
N GLY A 58 2.81 -14.12 -5.05
CA GLY A 58 3.48 -15.16 -5.82
C GLY A 58 5.00 -15.15 -5.63
N ASP A 59 5.68 -15.77 -6.60
CA ASP A 59 7.13 -15.83 -6.64
C ASP A 59 7.70 -14.57 -7.29
N ILE A 60 8.53 -13.83 -6.55
CA ILE A 60 9.18 -12.61 -7.05
C ILE A 60 10.21 -12.91 -8.15
N THR A 61 10.73 -14.14 -8.24
CA THR A 61 11.82 -14.50 -9.16
C THR A 61 11.36 -14.65 -10.62
N VAL A 62 10.06 -14.78 -10.87
CA VAL A 62 9.49 -14.92 -12.22
C VAL A 62 9.00 -13.60 -12.82
N MET A 63 9.24 -12.47 -12.16
CA MET A 63 8.73 -11.17 -12.60
C MET A 63 9.62 -10.51 -13.65
N GLU A 64 9.03 -10.15 -14.79
CA GLU A 64 9.67 -9.36 -15.84
C GLU A 64 9.58 -7.86 -15.50
N VAL A 65 10.50 -7.41 -14.64
CA VAL A 65 10.60 -6.03 -14.13
C VAL A 65 12.06 -5.55 -14.14
N ASP A 66 12.29 -4.25 -13.99
CA ASP A 66 13.65 -3.72 -14.04
C ASP A 66 14.51 -4.19 -12.86
N SER A 67 13.93 -4.26 -11.67
CA SER A 67 14.60 -4.83 -10.50
C SER A 67 13.66 -5.59 -9.58
N ILE A 68 14.20 -6.65 -8.99
CA ILE A 68 13.62 -7.29 -7.81
C ILE A 68 14.54 -7.09 -6.63
N VAL A 69 13.95 -7.04 -5.43
CA VAL A 69 14.70 -6.93 -4.19
C VAL A 69 14.87 -8.31 -3.58
N ASN A 70 16.10 -8.63 -3.18
CA ASN A 70 16.43 -9.81 -2.41
C ASN A 70 16.63 -9.42 -0.94
N ALA A 71 15.80 -9.97 -0.05
CA ALA A 71 16.00 -9.88 1.40
C ALA A 71 17.16 -10.81 1.82
N ALA A 72 18.38 -10.29 1.72
CA ALA A 72 19.60 -11.07 1.91
C ALA A 72 20.05 -11.14 3.37
N ASN A 73 20.88 -12.12 3.68
CA ASN A 73 21.61 -12.17 4.94
C ASN A 73 22.88 -11.31 4.88
N ARG A 74 23.44 -10.95 6.05
CA ARG A 74 24.64 -10.08 6.18
C ARG A 74 25.85 -10.54 5.37
N SER A 75 26.04 -11.85 5.21
CA SER A 75 27.17 -12.39 4.47
C SER A 75 27.02 -12.17 2.95
N LEU A 76 25.80 -11.98 2.44
CA LEU A 76 25.45 -12.15 1.02
C LEU A 76 25.92 -13.51 0.48
N LEU A 77 26.20 -14.47 1.38
CA LEU A 77 26.65 -15.82 1.09
C LEU A 77 25.59 -16.76 1.67
N GLY A 78 24.67 -17.16 0.80
CA GLY A 78 23.52 -18.00 1.12
C GLY A 78 22.31 -17.58 0.30
N GLY A 79 21.63 -18.56 -0.32
CA GLY A 79 20.35 -18.37 -1.00
C GLY A 79 20.38 -17.71 -2.39
N GLY A 80 21.54 -17.35 -2.93
CA GLY A 80 21.69 -16.73 -4.27
C GLY A 80 22.53 -15.45 -4.31
N GLY A 81 23.03 -14.96 -3.17
CA GLY A 81 23.89 -13.78 -3.10
C GLY A 81 25.30 -13.99 -3.68
N SER A 82 25.82 -12.97 -4.36
CA SER A 82 27.13 -13.00 -5.01
C SER A 82 28.27 -12.75 -4.03
N LYS A 83 29.30 -13.62 -4.06
CA LYS A 83 30.58 -13.48 -3.35
C LYS A 83 31.31 -12.17 -3.63
N THR A 84 30.94 -11.44 -4.68
CA THR A 84 31.63 -10.24 -5.17
C THR A 84 31.27 -8.94 -4.45
N LEU A 85 30.28 -8.96 -3.55
CA LEU A 85 29.75 -7.73 -2.92
C LEU A 85 30.43 -7.36 -1.59
N ASN A 86 31.35 -8.16 -1.06
CA ASN A 86 32.02 -7.93 0.24
C ASN A 86 31.03 -7.67 1.41
N GLY A 87 29.93 -8.43 1.48
CA GLY A 87 28.89 -8.31 2.51
C GLY A 87 28.03 -7.04 2.38
N CYS A 88 27.03 -6.86 3.24
CA CYS A 88 26.26 -5.62 3.34
C CYS A 88 25.79 -5.39 4.78
N GLU A 89 25.88 -4.14 5.24
CA GLU A 89 25.44 -3.78 6.58
C GLU A 89 23.91 -3.79 6.66
N THR A 90 23.38 -4.08 7.85
CA THR A 90 21.94 -4.04 8.09
C THR A 90 21.40 -2.63 7.81
N GLY A 91 20.34 -2.53 7.01
CA GLY A 91 19.76 -1.26 6.57
C GLY A 91 20.29 -0.75 5.22
N TYR A 92 21.30 -1.39 4.64
CA TYR A 92 21.88 -0.99 3.37
C TYR A 92 21.57 -1.98 2.25
N SER A 93 21.68 -1.47 1.03
CA SER A 93 21.39 -2.21 -0.20
C SER A 93 22.55 -2.15 -1.19
N LYS A 94 22.68 -3.17 -2.04
CA LYS A 94 23.65 -3.27 -3.14
C LYS A 94 22.98 -3.86 -4.38
N ILE A 95 23.44 -3.49 -5.57
CA ILE A 95 22.82 -3.92 -6.83
C ILE A 95 23.76 -4.81 -7.65
N THR A 96 23.19 -5.81 -8.33
CA THR A 96 23.87 -6.66 -9.33
C THR A 96 22.97 -6.87 -10.56
N SER A 97 23.55 -7.43 -11.64
CA SER A 97 22.74 -8.04 -12.70
C SER A 97 21.95 -9.24 -12.16
N ALA A 98 20.79 -9.52 -12.74
CA ALA A 98 19.93 -10.64 -12.35
C ALA A 98 20.25 -11.97 -13.05
N TYR A 99 21.25 -11.99 -13.94
CA TYR A 99 21.71 -13.18 -14.67
C TYR A 99 20.60 -13.89 -15.47
N LYS A 100 20.03 -14.97 -14.94
CA LYS A 100 19.03 -15.83 -15.61
C LYS A 100 17.59 -15.48 -15.24
N LEU A 101 17.39 -14.54 -14.32
CA LEU A 101 16.02 -14.13 -13.95
C LEU A 101 15.43 -13.23 -15.06
N PRO A 102 14.10 -13.20 -15.21
CA PRO A 102 13.44 -12.27 -16.14
C PRO A 102 13.66 -10.79 -15.80
N SER A 103 13.97 -10.48 -14.53
CA SER A 103 14.31 -9.12 -14.12
C SER A 103 15.68 -8.68 -14.65
N LYS A 104 15.92 -7.37 -14.77
CA LYS A 104 17.23 -6.87 -15.26
C LYS A 104 18.29 -6.86 -14.15
N HIS A 105 17.89 -6.47 -12.95
CA HIS A 105 18.76 -6.32 -11.78
C HIS A 105 18.20 -6.97 -10.52
N ILE A 106 19.09 -7.33 -9.60
CA ILE A 106 18.75 -7.68 -8.23
C ILE A 106 19.32 -6.62 -7.31
N ILE A 107 18.47 -6.05 -6.46
CA ILE A 107 18.88 -5.17 -5.36
C ILE A 107 18.87 -6.00 -4.08
N HIS A 108 20.04 -6.30 -3.55
CA HIS A 108 20.22 -7.04 -2.30
C HIS A 108 20.17 -6.09 -1.13
N THR A 109 19.21 -6.25 -0.24
CA THR A 109 19.07 -5.46 0.98
C THR A 109 19.18 -6.35 2.21
N VAL A 110 19.83 -5.88 3.28
CA VAL A 110 19.99 -6.66 4.52
C VAL A 110 19.07 -6.10 5.60
N GLY A 111 17.94 -6.77 5.79
CA GLY A 111 16.97 -6.42 6.81
C GLY A 111 17.47 -6.61 8.25
N PRO A 112 16.86 -5.92 9.23
CA PRO A 112 17.11 -6.18 10.65
C PRO A 112 16.51 -7.51 11.10
N VAL A 113 17.19 -8.20 12.01
CA VAL A 113 16.56 -9.20 12.88
C VAL A 113 15.73 -8.45 13.91
N TYR A 114 14.45 -8.80 14.04
CA TYR A 114 13.54 -8.11 14.95
C TYR A 114 13.92 -8.35 16.42
N SER A 115 13.79 -7.31 17.23
CA SER A 115 13.94 -7.39 18.68
C SER A 115 12.96 -6.44 19.35
N ARG A 116 12.19 -6.97 20.31
CA ARG A 116 11.29 -6.15 21.15
C ARG A 116 12.04 -5.18 22.07
N SER A 117 13.34 -5.39 22.31
CA SER A 117 14.15 -4.52 23.17
C SER A 117 14.65 -3.26 22.47
N ASP A 118 14.55 -3.19 21.13
CA ASP A 118 15.16 -2.12 20.32
C ASP A 118 14.30 -1.83 19.07
N VAL A 119 12.99 -1.73 19.26
CA VAL A 119 12.00 -1.61 18.18
C VAL A 119 12.30 -0.43 17.26
N GLU A 120 12.66 0.72 17.83
CA GLU A 120 12.92 1.95 17.08
C GLU A 120 14.11 1.80 16.13
N ALA A 121 15.26 1.29 16.61
CA ALA A 121 16.40 1.12 15.71
C ALA A 121 16.14 0.02 14.66
N ARG A 122 15.35 -1.02 14.99
CA ARG A 122 14.94 -2.01 13.99
C ARG A 122 14.04 -1.37 12.93
N ALA A 123 13.12 -0.49 13.31
CA ALA A 123 12.25 0.23 12.39
C ALA A 123 13.05 1.14 11.45
N GLN A 124 14.00 1.91 11.99
CA GLN A 124 14.89 2.77 11.20
C GLN A 124 15.73 1.96 10.20
N GLN A 125 16.24 0.80 10.61
CA GLN A 125 16.99 -0.09 9.72
C GLN A 125 16.11 -0.68 8.62
N LEU A 126 14.88 -1.11 8.94
CA LEU A 126 13.95 -1.62 7.94
C LEU A 126 13.56 -0.50 6.96
N GLN A 127 13.29 0.71 7.45
CA GLN A 127 13.04 1.88 6.62
C GLN A 127 14.21 2.17 5.66
N SER A 128 15.44 2.09 6.18
CA SER A 128 16.66 2.27 5.38
C SER A 128 16.81 1.20 4.28
N CYS A 129 16.34 -0.03 4.49
CA CYS A 129 16.35 -1.07 3.46
C CYS A 129 15.55 -0.65 2.23
N TYR A 130 14.33 -0.12 2.44
CA TYR A 130 13.47 0.36 1.36
C TYR A 130 14.05 1.62 0.70
N ASN A 131 14.46 2.61 1.50
CA ASN A 131 15.04 3.86 0.98
C ASN A 131 16.26 3.60 0.08
N THR A 132 17.25 2.87 0.60
CA THR A 132 18.49 2.60 -0.15
C THR A 132 18.25 1.75 -1.39
N SER A 133 17.21 0.90 -1.39
CA SER A 133 16.82 0.14 -2.57
C SER A 133 16.18 1.03 -3.64
N LEU A 134 15.28 1.93 -3.25
CA LEU A 134 14.67 2.92 -4.15
C LEU A 134 15.72 3.86 -4.74
N ASP A 135 16.66 4.32 -3.92
CA ASP A 135 17.77 5.17 -4.36
C ASP A 135 18.64 4.47 -5.43
N LEU A 136 18.96 3.19 -5.22
CA LEU A 136 19.71 2.41 -6.21
C LEU A 136 18.93 2.24 -7.52
N ALA A 137 17.63 1.99 -7.45
CA ALA A 137 16.80 1.89 -8.65
C ALA A 137 16.81 3.21 -9.44
N VAL A 138 16.68 4.34 -8.75
CA VAL A 138 16.77 5.68 -9.35
C VAL A 138 18.15 5.94 -9.96
N GLN A 139 19.23 5.67 -9.23
CA GLN A 139 20.60 5.87 -9.70
C GLN A 139 20.94 5.07 -10.96
N HIS A 140 20.33 3.89 -11.10
CA HIS A 140 20.50 3.02 -12.26
C HIS A 140 19.46 3.24 -13.36
N ASN A 141 18.64 4.29 -13.27
CA ASN A 141 17.58 4.62 -14.23
C ASN A 141 16.58 3.47 -14.46
N LEU A 142 16.33 2.69 -13.42
CA LEU A 142 15.30 1.66 -13.43
C LEU A 142 13.92 2.31 -13.27
N LYS A 143 12.90 1.68 -13.84
CA LYS A 143 11.50 2.13 -13.83
C LYS A 143 10.60 1.32 -12.91
N HIS A 144 11.01 0.10 -12.59
CA HIS A 144 10.20 -0.84 -11.83
C HIS A 144 11.04 -1.49 -10.73
N ILE A 145 10.46 -1.59 -9.53
CA ILE A 145 11.08 -2.29 -8.41
C ILE A 145 10.04 -3.15 -7.68
N ALA A 146 10.35 -4.42 -7.49
CA ALA A 146 9.53 -5.34 -6.71
C ALA A 146 10.20 -5.65 -5.37
N PHE A 147 9.47 -5.48 -4.27
CA PHE A 147 9.90 -5.75 -2.91
C PHE A 147 9.23 -7.00 -2.36
N PRO A 148 9.97 -7.94 -1.75
CA PRO A 148 9.37 -8.93 -0.85
C PRO A 148 9.03 -8.25 0.48
N SER A 149 8.31 -8.94 1.37
CA SER A 149 8.16 -8.53 2.77
C SER A 149 9.49 -8.66 3.54
N VAL A 150 10.34 -7.63 3.47
CA VAL A 150 11.68 -7.64 4.07
C VAL A 150 11.59 -7.88 5.57
N SER A 151 12.43 -8.78 6.09
CA SER A 151 12.55 -9.19 7.49
C SER A 151 11.37 -9.95 8.13
N THR A 152 10.26 -10.20 7.44
CA THR A 152 9.07 -10.84 8.07
C THR A 152 9.13 -12.36 8.16
N GLY A 153 10.09 -12.99 7.48
CA GLY A 153 10.36 -14.43 7.56
C GLY A 153 11.22 -14.81 8.78
N ILE A 154 12.39 -15.41 8.52
CA ILE A 154 13.31 -15.89 9.58
C ILE A 154 13.77 -14.78 10.53
N TYR A 155 13.79 -13.52 10.08
CA TYR A 155 14.15 -12.37 10.90
C TYR A 155 13.03 -11.88 11.83
N GLY A 156 11.82 -12.43 11.70
CA GLY A 156 10.76 -12.36 12.71
C GLY A 156 10.14 -10.98 12.91
N TYR A 157 10.29 -10.06 11.95
CA TYR A 157 9.63 -8.76 12.03
C TYR A 157 8.11 -8.95 11.92
N PRO A 158 7.29 -8.41 12.86
CA PRO A 158 5.84 -8.49 12.75
C PRO A 158 5.36 -7.92 11.43
N ILE A 159 4.57 -8.69 10.68
CA ILE A 159 4.14 -8.34 9.34
C ILE A 159 3.39 -6.99 9.30
N GLU A 160 2.53 -6.71 10.27
CA GLU A 160 1.76 -5.47 10.34
C GLU A 160 2.68 -4.24 10.51
N ASP A 161 3.59 -4.29 11.49
CA ASP A 161 4.59 -3.25 11.73
C ASP A 161 5.51 -3.04 10.51
N ALA A 162 5.95 -4.13 9.87
CA ALA A 162 6.80 -4.08 8.68
C ALA A 162 6.07 -3.47 7.47
N THR A 163 4.79 -3.81 7.29
CA THR A 163 3.96 -3.29 6.20
C THR A 163 3.69 -1.80 6.38
N HIS A 164 3.44 -1.33 7.60
CA HIS A 164 3.34 0.11 7.87
C HIS A 164 4.61 0.85 7.41
N ILE A 165 5.80 0.33 7.74
CA ILE A 165 7.08 0.94 7.32
C ILE A 165 7.23 0.91 5.79
N ALA A 166 6.92 -0.23 5.15
CA ALA A 166 7.07 -0.40 3.72
C ALA A 166 6.17 0.57 2.92
N LEU A 167 4.89 0.67 3.31
CA LEU A 167 3.91 1.54 2.67
C LEU A 167 4.21 3.01 2.92
N ASP A 168 4.64 3.37 4.13
CA ASP A 168 5.03 4.73 4.48
C ASP A 168 6.22 5.22 3.63
N VAL A 169 7.25 4.37 3.46
CA VAL A 169 8.40 4.69 2.60
C VAL A 169 7.97 4.84 1.14
N ALA A 170 7.17 3.90 0.62
CA ALA A 170 6.71 3.99 -0.76
C ALA A 170 5.86 5.24 -1.01
N ARG A 171 5.00 5.61 -0.05
CA ARG A 171 4.17 6.82 -0.14
C ARG A 171 5.02 8.08 -0.17
N ARG A 172 5.94 8.22 0.79
CA ARG A 172 6.86 9.38 0.84
C ARG A 172 7.78 9.45 -0.37
N PHE A 173 8.21 8.30 -0.89
CA PHE A 173 8.97 8.26 -2.15
C PHE A 173 8.13 8.78 -3.32
N CYS A 174 6.86 8.38 -3.43
CA CYS A 174 5.97 8.87 -4.49
C CYS A 174 5.77 10.38 -4.44
N GLU A 175 5.75 10.97 -3.24
CA GLU A 175 5.65 12.42 -2.99
C GLU A 175 6.96 13.20 -3.20
N SER A 176 8.10 12.50 -3.24
CA SER A 176 9.41 13.14 -3.41
C SER A 176 9.70 13.56 -4.85
N ASP A 177 10.68 14.44 -5.04
CA ASP A 177 11.18 14.84 -6.37
C ASP A 177 11.72 13.67 -7.20
N ALA A 178 12.09 12.56 -6.56
CA ALA A 178 12.54 11.34 -7.23
C ALA A 178 11.38 10.42 -7.61
N GLY A 179 10.16 10.68 -7.14
CA GLY A 179 8.99 9.84 -7.34
C GLY A 179 8.79 9.50 -8.81
N ASP A 180 8.69 10.51 -9.67
CA ASP A 180 8.39 10.34 -11.10
C ASP A 180 9.52 9.66 -11.90
N LYS A 181 10.62 9.26 -11.24
CA LYS A 181 11.66 8.44 -11.85
C LYS A 181 11.29 6.96 -11.90
N LEU A 182 10.42 6.49 -10.99
CA LEU A 182 9.87 5.14 -10.99
C LEU A 182 8.41 5.12 -11.40
N ASP A 183 8.09 4.22 -12.31
CA ASP A 183 6.76 4.01 -12.87
C ASP A 183 5.96 3.03 -11.98
N ARG A 184 6.63 2.08 -11.32
CA ARG A 184 5.96 1.11 -10.43
C ARG A 184 6.82 0.62 -9.25
N ILE A 185 6.25 0.67 -8.05
CA ILE A 185 6.68 -0.07 -6.85
C ILE A 185 5.71 -1.23 -6.65
N ILE A 186 6.22 -2.45 -6.53
CA ILE A 186 5.40 -3.66 -6.41
C ILE A 186 5.71 -4.35 -5.08
N PHE A 187 4.72 -4.52 -4.23
CA PHE A 187 4.84 -5.35 -3.04
C PHE A 187 4.46 -6.79 -3.40
N VAL A 188 5.40 -7.71 -3.18
CA VAL A 188 5.26 -9.12 -3.50
C VAL A 188 5.18 -9.91 -2.21
N VAL A 189 4.03 -10.49 -1.96
CA VAL A 189 3.75 -11.29 -0.77
C VAL A 189 3.64 -12.76 -1.14
N TRP A 190 3.94 -13.64 -0.19
CA TRP A 190 3.84 -15.09 -0.41
C TRP A 190 2.53 -15.65 0.15
N SER A 191 2.24 -15.36 1.43
CA SER A 191 1.12 -15.97 2.15
C SER A 191 -0.17 -15.15 2.02
N ASN A 192 -1.32 -15.83 2.11
CA ASN A 192 -2.63 -15.15 2.19
C ASN A 192 -2.69 -14.20 3.39
N LYS A 193 -2.07 -14.59 4.51
CA LYS A 193 -2.00 -13.76 5.71
C LYS A 193 -1.30 -12.43 5.45
N ASP A 194 -0.14 -12.46 4.79
CA ASP A 194 0.59 -11.23 4.47
C ASP A 194 -0.22 -10.38 3.48
N LYS A 195 -0.83 -11.03 2.47
CA LYS A 195 -1.72 -10.36 1.52
C LYS A 195 -2.87 -9.62 2.20
N GLU A 196 -3.57 -10.28 3.12
CA GLU A 196 -4.67 -9.67 3.89
C GLU A 196 -4.20 -8.45 4.68
N VAL A 197 -3.00 -8.49 5.27
CA VAL A 197 -2.39 -7.34 5.97
C VAL A 197 -2.13 -6.19 5.00
N TYR A 198 -1.53 -6.46 3.84
CA TYR A 198 -1.30 -5.42 2.82
C TYR A 198 -2.62 -4.86 2.28
N GLU A 199 -3.62 -5.70 1.98
CA GLU A 199 -4.93 -5.25 1.50
C GLU A 199 -5.67 -4.39 2.52
N THR A 200 -5.49 -4.68 3.82
CA THR A 200 -6.04 -3.88 4.91
C THR A 200 -5.34 -2.52 5.04
N LEU A 201 -4.00 -2.49 4.91
CA LEU A 201 -3.20 -1.31 5.22
C LEU A 201 -2.96 -0.37 4.03
N ILE A 202 -2.90 -0.88 2.79
CA ILE A 202 -2.69 -0.04 1.59
C ILE A 202 -3.65 1.16 1.55
N PRO A 203 -4.96 1.02 1.81
CA PRO A 203 -5.89 2.14 1.78
C PRO A 203 -5.60 3.26 2.79
N GLU A 204 -4.86 2.99 3.87
CA GLU A 204 -4.43 4.05 4.80
C GLU A 204 -3.35 4.95 4.20
N TYR A 205 -2.50 4.42 3.32
CA TYR A 205 -1.35 5.11 2.75
C TYR A 205 -1.61 5.62 1.32
N PHE A 206 -2.45 4.90 0.58
CA PHE A 206 -2.84 5.21 -0.78
C PHE A 206 -4.37 5.20 -0.89
N PRO A 207 -5.07 6.11 -0.21
CA PRO A 207 -6.53 6.16 -0.28
C PRO A 207 -7.01 6.61 -1.66
N GLU A 208 -8.14 6.05 -2.10
CA GLU A 208 -8.82 6.47 -3.33
C GLU A 208 -9.48 7.85 -3.20
N LYS A 209 -9.93 8.19 -1.99
CA LYS A 209 -10.64 9.44 -1.66
C LYS A 209 -10.18 9.98 -0.30
N ASP A 210 -10.30 11.29 -0.12
CA ASP A 210 -10.00 11.93 1.16
C ASP A 210 -11.00 11.54 2.26
N ALA A 211 -10.59 11.66 3.53
CA ALA A 211 -11.42 11.32 4.68
C ALA A 211 -12.74 12.12 4.71
N GLU A 212 -12.68 13.40 4.31
CA GLU A 212 -13.84 14.29 4.23
C GLU A 212 -14.86 13.81 3.19
N GLU A 213 -14.39 13.28 2.05
CA GLU A 213 -15.27 12.73 1.01
C GLU A 213 -15.93 11.42 1.46
N ILE A 214 -15.19 10.56 2.16
CA ILE A 214 -15.71 9.32 2.73
C ILE A 214 -16.81 9.62 3.76
N ALA A 215 -16.58 10.59 4.66
CA ALA A 215 -17.56 11.02 5.66
C ALA A 215 -18.83 11.60 5.01
N SER A 216 -18.69 12.40 3.95
CA SER A 216 -19.83 12.97 3.23
C SER A 216 -20.68 11.92 2.50
N SER A 217 -20.06 10.84 1.98
CA SER A 217 -20.77 9.76 1.29
C SER A 217 -21.62 8.87 2.22
N HIS A 218 -21.30 8.86 3.52
CA HIS A 218 -22.07 8.12 4.54
C HIS A 218 -23.27 8.91 5.09
N ASP A 219 -23.31 10.24 4.92
CA ASP A 219 -24.42 11.09 5.38
C ASP A 219 -25.59 11.15 4.37
N SER A 220 -25.33 10.83 3.10
CA SER A 220 -26.31 10.86 2.02
C SER A 220 -27.28 9.66 1.94
N THR A 221 -27.26 8.73 2.90
CA THR A 221 -28.18 7.56 2.94
C THR A 221 -29.27 7.64 4.02
N VAL A 222 -29.54 8.81 4.61
CA VAL A 222 -30.74 8.99 5.43
C VAL A 222 -31.94 9.24 4.50
N ASP A 223 -32.67 8.16 4.21
CA ASP A 223 -34.04 8.22 3.66
C ASP A 223 -34.87 9.18 4.54
N LYS A 224 -35.19 10.36 4.01
CA LYS A 224 -36.24 11.21 4.56
C LYS A 224 -37.57 10.51 4.27
N PRO A 225 -38.42 10.20 5.27
CA PRO A 225 -39.78 9.81 4.97
C PRO A 225 -40.49 11.00 4.33
N GLU A 226 -41.01 10.78 3.14
CA GLU A 226 -41.86 11.70 2.39
C GLU A 226 -43.15 11.92 3.20
N VAL A 227 -43.29 13.08 3.84
CA VAL A 227 -44.53 13.48 4.49
C VAL A 227 -45.44 14.05 3.41
N GLU A 228 -46.39 13.22 2.99
CA GLU A 228 -47.47 13.55 2.07
C GLU A 228 -48.31 14.71 2.65
N ALA A 229 -48.24 15.87 2.00
CA ALA A 229 -48.98 17.06 2.39
C ALA A 229 -50.44 16.96 1.91
N ALA A 230 -51.33 16.47 2.79
CA ALA A 230 -52.77 16.60 2.60
C ALA A 230 -53.25 17.92 3.24
N ALA A 231 -53.63 18.88 2.39
CA ALA A 231 -54.31 20.12 2.82
C ALA A 231 -55.77 19.84 3.20
N PRO A 232 -56.30 20.46 4.28
CA PRO A 232 -57.74 20.62 4.43
C PRO A 232 -58.17 22.09 4.23
N GLU A 233 -59.29 22.25 3.55
CA GLU A 233 -59.99 23.51 3.28
C GLU A 233 -60.55 24.16 4.56
N VAL A 234 -60.61 25.50 4.53
CA VAL A 234 -61.15 26.40 5.56
C VAL A 234 -62.69 26.43 5.48
N PRO A 235 -63.38 26.61 6.62
CA PRO A 235 -64.22 27.81 6.71
C PRO A 235 -64.16 28.54 8.06
N ALA A 236 -64.49 29.82 7.98
CA ALA A 236 -64.39 30.88 8.97
C ALA A 236 -65.32 30.76 10.18
N ALA A 237 -64.93 31.36 11.32
CA ALA A 237 -65.64 32.48 11.98
C ALA A 237 -65.26 32.68 13.47
N SER A 238 -65.35 33.95 13.87
CA SER A 238 -65.58 34.54 15.20
C SER A 238 -64.47 34.59 16.27
N GLU A 239 -64.06 35.84 16.55
CA GLU A 239 -63.56 36.35 17.84
C GLU A 239 -64.57 36.11 18.97
N GLU A 240 -64.08 35.79 20.18
CA GLU A 240 -64.21 36.66 21.37
C GLU A 240 -63.45 36.07 22.56
N ALA A 241 -62.80 36.96 23.33
CA ALA A 241 -62.00 36.65 24.51
C ALA A 241 -62.84 36.48 25.79
N PRO A 242 -62.28 35.84 26.83
CA PRO A 242 -62.43 36.37 28.18
C PRO A 242 -61.12 36.40 28.98
N PRO A 243 -61.11 37.08 30.16
CA PRO A 243 -59.97 37.88 30.62
C PRO A 243 -59.07 37.20 31.68
N ALA A 244 -57.93 37.86 31.95
CA ALA A 244 -57.03 37.64 33.08
C ALA A 244 -57.74 37.86 34.43
N PRO A 245 -57.20 37.34 35.56
CA PRO A 245 -56.22 38.17 36.28
C PRO A 245 -55.14 37.42 37.11
N ASP A 246 -54.08 38.18 37.37
CA ASP A 246 -53.27 38.34 38.59
C ASP A 246 -52.72 37.17 39.41
N ALA A 247 -51.40 37.19 39.62
CA ALA A 247 -50.72 37.43 40.91
C ALA A 247 -49.28 36.86 40.83
N ASN A 248 -48.25 37.71 40.99
CA ASN A 248 -47.49 37.91 42.24
C ASN A 248 -46.67 36.64 42.63
N THR A 249 -45.36 36.62 42.86
CA THR A 249 -44.40 37.59 43.40
C THR A 249 -42.98 37.10 43.09
N ASP A 250 -42.09 38.02 42.76
CA ASP A 250 -40.65 37.92 42.97
C ASP A 250 -40.27 37.54 44.41
N VAL A 251 -39.37 36.56 44.58
CA VAL A 251 -38.44 36.51 45.72
C VAL A 251 -37.04 36.21 45.19
N LYS A 252 -36.13 37.12 45.54
CA LYS A 252 -34.70 37.24 45.19
C LYS A 252 -33.82 36.08 45.74
N PRO A 253 -32.58 35.95 45.23
CA PRO A 253 -31.63 34.92 45.62
C PRO A 253 -30.69 35.35 46.75
N SER A 254 -30.18 34.38 47.51
CA SER A 254 -28.83 34.31 48.12
C SER A 254 -28.62 32.90 48.69
#